data_AF-A0A977PLK6-F1
#
_entry.id   AF-A0A977PLK6-F1
#
_cell.length_a   1.000
_cell.length_b   1.000
_cell.length_c   1.000
_cell.angle_alpha   90.00
_cell.angle_beta   90.00
_cell.angle_gamma   90.00
#
_symmetry.space_group_name_H-M   'P 1'
#
loop_
_entity.id
_entity.type
_entity.pdbx_description
1 polymer ?
#
loop_
_entity_poly.entity_id
_entity_poly.type
_entity_poly.pdbx_seq_one_letter_code
_entity_poly.pdbx_strand_id
1 'polypeptide(L)'
;MGIVAAAIAVLMTAMRPPQEGGPQPLVVIYDVKLLKNDTLAYQACINMTKALYEDGALSTDKPVIYGNTSLPYLIYVIIYTPTGGTVGGVQILSPTTNTIIKVYTGQQNLLRGREAVCLFADKPYSGAKIKFVGASTTCVICNLQ
;
A
#
# COMPACT_ATOMS: atom_id res chain seq x y z
N MET A 1 -31.34 -19.17 55.37
CA MET A 1 -30.43 -18.27 54.62
C MET A 1 -29.04 -18.85 54.74
N GLY A 2 -28.37 -19.15 53.63
CA GLY A 2 -27.04 -19.76 53.62
C GLY A 2 -26.73 -20.33 52.24
N ILE A 3 -26.28 -19.48 51.34
CA ILE A 3 -25.86 -19.82 49.98
C ILE A 3 -24.47 -20.46 50.09
N VAL A 4 -24.30 -21.71 49.64
CA VAL A 4 -22.97 -22.27 49.42
C VAL A 4 -22.75 -22.33 47.91
N ALA A 5 -21.86 -21.45 47.46
CA ALA A 5 -21.52 -21.21 46.08
C ALA A 5 -20.79 -22.41 45.47
N ALA A 6 -21.21 -22.80 44.26
CA ALA A 6 -20.46 -23.70 43.40
C ALA A 6 -19.27 -22.93 42.82
N ALA A 7 -18.04 -23.32 43.17
CA ALA A 7 -16.84 -22.86 42.49
C ALA A 7 -16.64 -23.70 41.22
N ILE A 8 -17.09 -23.17 40.08
CA ILE A 8 -16.73 -23.71 38.77
C ILE A 8 -15.31 -23.21 38.46
N ALA A 9 -14.32 -24.06 38.67
CA ALA A 9 -12.97 -23.84 38.19
C ALA A 9 -12.98 -23.96 36.66
N VAL A 10 -13.22 -22.85 35.97
CA VAL A 10 -12.98 -22.76 34.53
C VAL A 10 -11.47 -22.70 34.35
N LEU A 11 -10.87 -23.83 33.99
CA LEU A 11 -9.54 -23.88 33.39
C LEU A 11 -9.56 -23.01 32.13
N MET A 12 -9.10 -21.77 32.26
CA MET A 12 -8.75 -20.96 31.10
C MET A 12 -7.54 -21.61 30.45
N THR A 13 -7.78 -22.48 29.48
CA THR A 13 -6.79 -22.77 28.45
C THR A 13 -6.44 -21.42 27.83
N ALA A 14 -5.23 -20.93 28.11
CA ALA A 14 -4.63 -19.83 27.41
C ALA A 14 -4.55 -20.23 25.92
N MET A 15 -5.62 -19.95 25.18
CA MET A 15 -5.60 -19.98 23.73
C MET A 15 -4.63 -18.87 23.32
N ARG A 16 -3.36 -19.23 23.13
CA ARG A 16 -2.46 -18.41 22.33
C ARG A 16 -3.19 -18.18 21.00
N PRO A 17 -3.49 -16.93 20.61
CA PRO A 17 -3.99 -16.70 19.27
C PRO A 17 -2.98 -17.30 18.29
N PRO A 18 -3.43 -17.98 17.23
CA PRO A 18 -2.52 -18.49 16.22
C PRO A 18 -1.67 -17.31 15.73
N GLN A 19 -0.35 -17.40 15.93
CA GLN A 19 0.55 -16.48 15.25
C GLN A 19 0.38 -16.75 13.77
N GLU A 20 -0.29 -15.83 13.07
CA GLU A 20 -0.21 -15.68 11.62
C GLU A 20 1.23 -15.30 11.26
N GLY A 21 2.15 -16.26 11.38
CA GLY A 21 3.55 -16.18 10.99
C GLY A 21 3.71 -16.36 9.48
N GLY A 22 2.81 -15.78 8.69
CA GLY A 22 3.05 -15.60 7.27
C GLY A 22 4.18 -14.59 7.09
N PRO A 23 5.01 -14.74 6.05
CA PRO A 23 6.03 -13.73 5.78
C PRO A 23 5.36 -12.36 5.58
N GLN A 24 5.85 -11.35 6.31
CA GLN A 24 5.26 -10.01 6.27
C GLN A 24 5.44 -9.42 4.87
N PRO A 25 4.40 -8.79 4.30
CA PRO A 25 4.52 -8.14 3.01
C PRO A 25 5.51 -6.98 3.10
N LEU A 26 6.39 -6.85 2.11
CA LEU A 26 7.35 -5.73 2.06
C LEU A 26 6.65 -4.37 2.02
N VAL A 27 5.49 -4.32 1.36
CA VAL A 27 4.71 -3.10 1.15
C VAL A 27 3.25 -3.37 1.51
N VAL A 28 2.69 -2.50 2.34
CA VAL A 28 1.26 -2.45 2.64
C VAL A 28 0.69 -1.19 2.01
N ILE A 29 -0.34 -1.32 1.17
CA ILE A 29 -1.04 -0.17 0.59
C ILE A 29 -2.07 0.35 1.60
N TYR A 30 -1.97 1.63 1.94
CA TYR A 30 -2.86 2.30 2.88
C TYR A 30 -4.03 3.00 2.17
N ASP A 31 -3.75 3.70 1.06
CA ASP A 31 -4.75 4.44 0.32
C ASP A 31 -4.37 4.57 -1.15
N VAL A 32 -5.38 4.68 -2.01
CA VAL A 32 -5.23 4.87 -3.46
C VAL A 32 -6.21 5.94 -3.93
N LYS A 33 -5.70 7.03 -4.49
CA LYS A 33 -6.51 8.11 -5.05
C LYS A 33 -6.19 8.30 -6.53
N LEU A 34 -7.24 8.40 -7.35
CA LEU A 34 -7.13 8.78 -8.75
C LEU A 34 -7.32 10.28 -8.89
N LEU A 35 -6.37 10.94 -9.54
CA LEU A 35 -6.37 12.36 -9.81
C LEU A 35 -6.32 12.59 -11.32
N LYS A 36 -7.33 13.29 -11.83
CA LYS A 36 -7.40 13.73 -13.23
C LYS A 36 -6.83 15.13 -13.30
N ASN A 37 -5.74 15.35 -14.04
CA ASN A 37 -5.23 16.70 -14.27
C ASN A 37 -4.50 16.83 -15.61
N ASP A 38 -4.97 17.75 -16.46
CA ASP A 38 -4.67 17.77 -17.89
C ASP A 38 -3.29 18.35 -18.24
N THR A 39 -2.46 18.80 -17.28
CA THR A 39 -1.14 19.35 -17.65
C THR A 39 -0.05 19.37 -16.58
N LEU A 40 -0.36 19.13 -15.30
CA LEU A 40 0.64 19.26 -14.21
C LEU A 40 0.55 18.13 -13.16
N ALA A 41 0.29 16.89 -13.59
CA ALA A 41 0.20 15.74 -12.70
C ALA A 41 1.47 15.55 -11.83
N TYR A 42 2.67 15.84 -12.36
CA TYR A 42 3.91 15.82 -11.59
C TYR A 42 3.92 16.82 -10.44
N GLN A 43 3.54 18.08 -10.70
CA GLN A 43 3.51 19.09 -9.65
C GLN A 43 2.46 18.77 -8.58
N ALA A 44 1.31 18.21 -8.99
CA ALA A 44 0.30 17.74 -8.05
C ALA A 44 0.86 16.65 -7.11
N CYS A 45 1.60 15.67 -7.66
CA CYS A 45 2.27 14.62 -6.87
C CYS A 45 3.24 15.22 -5.83
N ILE A 46 4.08 16.17 -6.25
CA ILE A 46 5.04 16.84 -5.35
C ILE A 46 4.32 17.62 -4.25
N ASN A 47 3.33 18.44 -4.61
CA ASN A 47 2.62 19.29 -3.65
C ASN A 47 1.87 18.48 -2.58
N MET A 48 1.19 17.40 -2.98
CA MET A 48 0.49 16.55 -2.00
C MET A 48 1.45 15.80 -1.09
N THR A 49 2.57 15.29 -1.64
CA THR A 49 3.56 14.59 -0.83
C THR A 49 4.16 15.53 0.21
N LYS A 50 4.48 16.76 -0.18
CA LYS A 50 4.95 17.78 0.75
C LYS A 50 3.93 18.10 1.84
N ALA A 51 2.66 18.32 1.47
CA ALA A 51 1.61 18.61 2.43
C ALA A 51 1.42 17.45 3.45
N LEU A 52 1.34 16.20 2.96
CA LEU A 52 1.19 15.04 3.82
C LEU A 52 2.43 14.76 4.69
N TYR A 53 3.62 15.15 4.24
CA TYR A 53 4.83 15.11 5.06
C TYR A 53 4.79 16.15 6.18
N GLU A 54 4.40 17.40 5.87
CA GLU A 54 4.25 18.48 6.85
C GLU A 54 3.19 18.14 7.91
N ASP A 55 2.13 17.41 7.53
CA ASP A 55 1.10 16.88 8.43
C ASP A 55 1.54 15.63 9.23
N GLY A 56 2.75 15.11 9.01
CA GLY A 56 3.28 13.90 9.66
C GLY A 56 2.65 12.60 9.17
N ALA A 57 1.87 12.63 8.09
CA ALA A 57 1.24 11.45 7.50
C ALA A 57 2.21 10.61 6.66
N LEU A 58 3.29 11.21 6.13
CA LEU A 58 4.37 10.54 5.41
C LEU A 58 5.70 10.67 6.14
N SER A 59 6.59 9.70 5.92
CA SER A 59 7.94 9.69 6.48
C SER A 59 8.97 10.42 5.61
N THR A 60 8.58 10.85 4.41
CA THR A 60 9.42 11.57 3.44
C THR A 60 8.61 12.59 2.64
N ASP A 61 9.28 13.67 2.24
CA ASP A 61 8.75 14.72 1.37
C ASP A 61 8.94 14.41 -0.13
N LYS A 62 9.60 13.28 -0.46
CA LYS A 62 9.88 12.85 -1.83
C LYS A 62 8.98 11.69 -2.25
N PRO A 63 8.22 11.81 -3.34
CA PRO A 63 7.45 10.69 -3.85
C PRO A 63 8.32 9.73 -4.66
N VAL A 64 7.92 8.47 -4.67
CA VAL A 64 8.41 7.45 -5.61
C VAL A 64 7.60 7.54 -6.89
N ILE A 65 8.27 7.52 -8.05
CA ILE A 65 7.62 7.81 -9.34
C ILE A 65 7.75 6.64 -10.29
N TYR A 66 6.62 6.26 -10.89
CA TYR A 66 6.54 5.28 -11.97
C TYR A 66 5.75 5.83 -13.15
N GLY A 67 6.25 5.57 -14.35
CA GLY A 67 5.62 5.99 -15.61
C GLY A 67 6.16 7.30 -16.15
N ASN A 68 5.40 7.89 -17.08
CA ASN A 68 5.80 9.10 -17.80
C ASN A 68 4.99 10.30 -17.29
N THR A 69 5.67 11.37 -16.88
CA THR A 69 5.09 12.61 -16.36
C THR A 69 4.21 13.36 -17.36
N SER A 70 4.30 13.05 -18.67
CA SER A 70 3.43 13.61 -19.71
C SER A 70 2.03 12.99 -19.77
N LEU A 71 1.72 11.99 -18.94
CA LEU A 71 0.41 11.35 -18.92
C LEU A 71 -0.60 12.16 -18.07
N PRO A 72 -1.87 12.28 -18.53
CA PRO A 72 -2.86 13.20 -17.93
C PRO A 72 -3.54 12.66 -16.65
N TYR A 73 -3.33 11.39 -16.30
CA TYR A 73 -3.87 10.81 -15.07
C TYR A 73 -2.74 10.43 -14.11
N LEU A 74 -2.99 10.64 -12.82
CA LEU A 74 -2.11 10.25 -11.73
C LEU A 74 -2.88 9.36 -10.76
N ILE A 75 -2.32 8.20 -10.44
CA ILE A 75 -2.77 7.38 -9.32
C ILE A 75 -1.78 7.60 -8.18
N TYR A 76 -2.25 8.27 -7.13
CA TYR A 76 -1.50 8.54 -5.91
C TYR A 76 -1.74 7.42 -4.91
N VAL A 77 -0.68 6.79 -4.44
CA VAL A 77 -0.73 5.63 -3.55
C VAL A 77 0.05 5.96 -2.30
N ILE A 78 -0.58 5.81 -1.14
CA ILE A 78 0.13 5.86 0.14
C ILE A 78 0.47 4.43 0.52
N ILE A 79 1.75 4.17 0.75
CA ILE A 79 2.25 2.86 1.17
C ILE A 79 2.92 2.95 2.53
N TYR A 80 3.05 1.81 3.18
CA TYR A 80 3.91 1.60 4.34
C TYR A 80 4.86 0.44 4.08
N THR A 81 6.13 0.70 4.32
CA THR A 81 7.22 -0.26 4.15
C THR A 81 7.81 -0.54 5.54
N PRO A 82 7.54 -1.70 6.18
CA PRO A 82 7.91 -1.93 7.59
C PRO A 82 9.42 -1.98 7.85
N THR A 83 10.20 -2.47 6.88
CA THR A 83 11.64 -2.73 7.01
C THR A 83 12.50 -1.97 6.01
N GLY A 84 11.89 -1.28 5.04
CA GLY A 84 12.57 -0.84 3.82
C GLY A 84 12.89 -2.00 2.89
N GLY A 85 13.20 -1.71 1.62
CA GLY A 85 13.62 -2.72 0.66
C GLY A 85 13.58 -2.23 -0.78
N THR A 86 13.79 -3.13 -1.72
CA THR A 86 13.79 -2.80 -3.15
C THR A 86 12.59 -3.42 -3.83
N VAL A 87 11.93 -2.64 -4.69
CA VAL A 87 10.89 -3.12 -5.61
C VAL A 87 11.38 -2.97 -7.05
N GLY A 88 11.04 -3.93 -7.91
CA GLY A 88 11.39 -3.92 -9.35
C GLY A 88 10.34 -3.25 -10.24
N GLY A 89 9.19 -2.87 -9.68
CA GLY A 89 8.10 -2.25 -10.43
C GLY A 89 6.75 -2.32 -9.74
N VAL A 90 5.72 -1.95 -10.50
CA VAL A 90 4.32 -1.92 -10.06
C VAL A 90 3.40 -2.47 -11.16
N GLN A 91 2.47 -3.33 -10.77
CA GLN A 91 1.40 -3.84 -11.62
C GLN A 91 0.08 -3.17 -11.24
N ILE A 92 -0.67 -2.73 -12.25
CA ILE A 92 -2.07 -2.35 -12.14
C ILE A 92 -2.90 -3.55 -12.61
N LEU A 93 -3.77 -4.04 -11.74
CA LEU A 93 -4.62 -5.21 -11.96
C LEU A 93 -6.09 -4.78 -12.06
N SER A 94 -6.86 -5.52 -12.85
CA SER A 94 -8.30 -5.36 -12.92
C SER A 94 -8.96 -5.63 -11.57
N PRO A 95 -9.88 -4.76 -11.11
CA PRO A 95 -10.57 -4.96 -9.84
C PRO A 95 -11.34 -6.29 -9.79
N THR A 96 -11.95 -6.66 -10.91
CA THR A 96 -12.88 -7.79 -11.01
C THR A 96 -12.16 -9.10 -11.34
N THR A 97 -11.21 -9.06 -12.27
CA THR A 97 -10.57 -10.28 -12.82
C THR A 97 -9.18 -10.53 -12.28
N ASN A 98 -8.58 -9.59 -11.54
CA ASN A 98 -7.16 -9.60 -11.13
C ASN A 98 -6.17 -9.77 -12.30
N THR A 99 -6.60 -9.59 -13.55
CA THR A 99 -5.71 -9.64 -14.71
C THR A 99 -4.83 -8.40 -14.75
N ILE A 100 -3.59 -8.57 -15.20
CA ILE A 100 -2.65 -7.45 -15.35
C ILE A 100 -3.14 -6.54 -16.48
N ILE A 101 -3.41 -5.27 -16.16
CA ILE A 101 -3.80 -4.25 -17.13
C ILE A 101 -2.57 -3.45 -17.58
N LYS A 102 -1.68 -3.12 -16.65
CA LYS A 102 -0.48 -2.33 -16.93
C LYS A 102 0.65 -2.71 -15.99
N VAL A 103 1.88 -2.61 -16.48
CA VAL A 103 3.09 -2.83 -15.71
C VAL A 103 4.01 -1.63 -15.87
N TYR A 104 4.48 -1.10 -14.74
CA TYR A 104 5.61 -0.18 -14.69
C TYR A 104 6.82 -0.97 -14.22
N THR A 105 7.88 -0.98 -15.02
CA THR A 105 9.17 -1.56 -14.65
C THR A 105 10.10 -0.46 -14.16
N GLY A 106 10.93 -0.77 -13.17
CA GLY A 106 11.89 0.18 -12.61
C GLY A 106 12.25 -0.19 -11.18
N GLN A 107 13.54 -0.39 -10.93
CA GLN A 107 14.03 -0.66 -9.60
C GLN A 107 13.95 0.61 -8.75
N GLN A 108 13.26 0.55 -7.62
CA GLN A 108 13.16 1.63 -6.65
C GLN A 108 13.46 1.10 -5.26
N ASN A 109 14.21 1.88 -4.48
CA ASN A 109 14.45 1.61 -3.08
C ASN A 109 13.39 2.34 -2.25
N LEU A 110 12.64 1.57 -1.49
CA LEU A 110 11.64 2.04 -0.55
C LEU A 110 12.26 2.12 0.84
N LEU A 111 12.11 3.27 1.49
CA LEU A 111 12.60 3.47 2.84
C LEU A 111 11.63 2.87 3.85
N ARG A 112 12.12 2.58 5.05
CA ARG A 112 11.23 2.19 6.15
C ARG A 112 10.32 3.36 6.52
N GLY A 113 9.01 3.13 6.54
CA GLY A 113 8.02 4.15 6.91
C GLY A 113 6.90 4.28 5.89
N ARG A 114 6.18 5.41 5.95
CA ARG A 114 5.11 5.73 5.00
C ARG A 114 5.67 6.56 3.85
N GLU A 115 5.34 6.16 2.63
CA GLU A 115 5.83 6.82 1.42
C GLU A 115 4.67 7.08 0.45
N ALA A 116 4.83 8.07 -0.40
CA ALA A 116 3.92 8.35 -1.50
C ALA A 116 4.47 7.75 -2.79
N VAL A 117 3.62 7.06 -3.54
CA VAL A 117 3.95 6.51 -4.86
C VAL A 117 3.02 7.12 -5.89
N CYS A 118 3.59 7.64 -6.96
CA CYS A 118 2.89 8.30 -8.06
C CYS A 118 2.99 7.47 -9.33
N LEU A 119 1.86 6.92 -9.78
CA LEU A 119 1.77 6.13 -11.00
C LEU A 119 1.09 6.95 -12.09
N PHE A 120 1.83 7.29 -13.14
CA PHE A 120 1.30 8.08 -14.25
C PHE A 120 0.60 7.21 -15.29
N ALA A 121 -0.63 7.56 -15.63
CA ALA A 121 -1.54 6.74 -16.41
C ALA A 121 -2.14 7.51 -17.60
N ASP A 122 -2.28 6.79 -18.71
CA ASP A 122 -2.89 7.25 -19.96
C ASP A 122 -4.42 7.31 -19.87
N LYS A 123 -5.01 6.59 -18.92
CA LYS A 123 -6.45 6.53 -18.69
C LYS A 123 -6.76 6.40 -17.19
N PRO A 124 -7.99 6.76 -16.76
CA PRO A 124 -8.38 6.64 -15.36
C PRO A 124 -8.65 5.16 -15.02
N TYR A 125 -7.66 4.46 -14.46
CA TYR A 125 -7.80 3.08 -13.97
C TYR A 125 -8.59 3.04 -12.65
N SER A 126 -9.82 3.52 -12.66
CA SER A 126 -10.67 3.63 -11.45
C SER A 126 -10.90 2.26 -10.80
N GLY A 127 -10.67 2.20 -9.49
CA GLY A 127 -10.82 0.98 -8.69
C GLY A 127 -9.77 -0.10 -8.97
N ALA A 128 -8.76 0.16 -9.80
CA ALA A 128 -7.75 -0.83 -10.09
C ALA A 128 -6.93 -1.21 -8.85
N LYS A 129 -6.56 -2.49 -8.75
CA LYS A 129 -5.71 -2.99 -7.67
C LYS A 129 -4.26 -2.75 -8.03
N ILE A 130 -3.45 -2.40 -7.05
CA ILE A 130 -2.04 -2.07 -7.24
C ILE A 130 -1.21 -3.15 -6.55
N LYS A 131 -0.19 -3.66 -7.24
CA LYS A 131 0.71 -4.68 -6.70
C LYS A 131 2.16 -4.31 -6.99
N PHE A 132 2.97 -4.24 -5.96
CA PHE A 132 4.42 -4.05 -6.11
C PHE A 132 5.09 -5.38 -6.45
N VAL A 133 6.01 -5.37 -7.42
CA VAL A 133 6.74 -6.56 -7.89
C VAL A 133 8.22 -6.43 -7.58
N GLY A 134 8.93 -7.56 -7.47
CA GLY A 134 10.36 -7.57 -7.18
C GLY A 134 10.73 -7.15 -5.75
N ALA A 135 9.74 -6.94 -4.88
CA ALA A 135 9.88 -6.94 -3.43
C ALA A 135 10.54 -8.28 -3.03
N SER A 136 11.82 -8.28 -2.70
CA SER A 136 12.58 -9.50 -2.39
C SER A 136 11.80 -10.36 -1.40
N THR A 137 11.35 -11.51 -1.89
CA THR A 137 10.64 -12.58 -1.18
C THR A 137 9.49 -12.08 -0.30
N THR A 138 8.30 -11.85 -0.90
CA THR A 138 6.98 -12.36 -0.43
C THR A 138 5.83 -11.68 -1.18
N CYS A 139 4.81 -12.47 -1.53
CA CYS A 139 3.56 -12.03 -2.14
C CYS A 139 2.96 -10.78 -1.47
N VAL A 140 2.74 -9.72 -2.25
CA VAL A 140 1.83 -8.64 -1.89
C VAL A 140 0.49 -8.94 -2.56
N ILE A 141 -0.49 -9.44 -1.80
CA ILE A 141 -1.89 -9.53 -2.19
C ILE A 141 -2.65 -8.56 -1.27
N CYS A 142 -3.33 -7.58 -1.85
CA CYS A 142 -4.35 -6.83 -1.13
C CYS A 142 -5.71 -7.32 -1.63
N ASN A 143 -6.38 -8.14 -0.82
CA ASN A 143 -7.83 -8.27 -0.88
C ASN A 143 -8.39 -7.05 -0.14
N LEU A 144 -8.98 -6.12 -0.89
CA LEU A 144 -9.96 -5.20 -0.33
C LEU A 144 -11.29 -5.95 -0.38
N GLN A 145 -11.69 -6.51 0.77
CA GLN A 145 -13.11 -6.76 1.04
C GLN A 145 -13.67 -5.53 1.76
#